data_AF-A0A7Y7IDJ0-F1
#
_entry.id   AF-A0A7Y7IDJ0-F1
#
_cell.length_a   1.000
_cell.length_b   1.000
_cell.length_c   1.000
_cell.angle_alpha   90.00
_cell.angle_beta   90.00
_cell.angle_gamma   90.00
#
_symmetry.space_group_name_H-M   'P 1'
#
loop_
_entity.id
_entity.type
_entity.pdbx_description
1 polymer ?
#
loop_
_entity_poly.entity_id
_entity_poly.type
_entity_poly.pdbx_seq_one_letter_code
_entity_poly.pdbx_strand_id
1 'polypeptide(L)'
;MYRTDLHAAAAAPGVPAPHAANVREIFPGASKGVPVANPPRVRRPGPQAGMATAEYAIATLAAVGFAGLLVVILKSDEVRGFLLNIIRTALSF
;
A
#
# COMPACT_ATOMS: atom_id res chain seq x y z
N MET A 1 29.72 0.01 18.84
CA MET A 1 29.03 -1.03 19.61
C MET A 1 27.57 -1.09 19.15
N TYR A 2 27.33 -1.80 18.04
CA TYR A 2 26.19 -2.66 17.68
C TYR A 2 26.23 -2.88 16.17
N ARG A 3 26.51 -4.12 15.82
CA ARG A 3 26.56 -4.74 14.50
C ARG A 3 25.13 -5.09 14.11
N THR A 4 24.71 -4.75 12.90
CA THR A 4 23.68 -5.50 12.19
C THR A 4 24.10 -5.63 10.75
N ASP A 5 24.48 -6.87 10.45
CA ASP A 5 24.97 -7.36 9.19
C ASP A 5 23.86 -7.21 8.14
N LEU A 6 24.00 -6.24 7.23
CA LEU A 6 23.32 -6.33 5.95
C LEU A 6 24.05 -7.40 5.16
N HIS A 7 23.53 -8.61 5.35
CA HIS A 7 23.67 -9.74 4.47
C HIS A 7 23.91 -9.28 3.03
N ALA A 8 25.09 -9.66 2.55
CA ALA A 8 25.42 -9.77 1.16
C ALA A 8 24.17 -10.21 0.38
N ALA A 9 23.62 -9.30 -0.43
CA ALA A 9 22.78 -9.68 -1.53
C ALA A 9 23.69 -10.48 -2.45
N ALA A 10 23.62 -11.80 -2.29
CA ALA A 10 24.29 -12.78 -3.11
C ALA A 10 24.18 -12.35 -4.56
N ALA A 11 25.34 -12.09 -5.18
CA ALA A 11 25.44 -12.08 -6.63
C ALA A 11 24.75 -13.36 -7.11
N ALA A 12 23.61 -13.21 -7.79
CA ALA A 12 22.78 -14.32 -8.19
C ALA A 12 23.66 -15.36 -8.92
N PRO A 13 23.83 -16.56 -8.37
CA PRO A 13 24.61 -17.59 -9.02
C PRO A 13 23.77 -18.13 -10.19
N GLY A 14 24.29 -18.00 -11.40
CA GLY A 14 23.79 -18.76 -12.55
C GLY A 14 22.77 -18.05 -13.44
N VAL A 15 23.12 -16.88 -14.00
CA VAL A 15 22.70 -16.63 -15.39
C VAL A 15 23.71 -17.37 -16.26
N PRO A 16 23.40 -18.57 -16.80
CA PRO A 16 24.27 -19.17 -17.79
C PRO A 16 24.39 -18.14 -18.92
N ALA A 17 25.64 -17.77 -19.24
CA ALA A 17 25.93 -16.95 -20.41
C ALA A 17 25.12 -17.53 -21.56
N PRO A 18 24.28 -16.73 -22.25
CA PRO A 18 23.46 -17.25 -23.33
C PRO A 18 24.43 -17.93 -24.29
N HIS A 19 24.33 -19.26 -24.34
CA HIS A 19 25.07 -20.09 -25.27
C HIS A 19 24.78 -19.44 -26.61
N ALA A 20 25.81 -18.91 -27.27
CA ALA A 20 25.70 -18.30 -28.58
C ALA A 20 25.39 -19.43 -29.56
N ALA A 21 24.16 -19.95 -29.47
CA ALA A 21 23.58 -20.87 -30.41
C ALA A 21 23.71 -20.17 -31.75
N ASN A 22 24.38 -20.84 -32.69
CA ASN A 22 24.86 -20.28 -33.93
C ASN A 22 23.72 -19.59 -34.71
N VAL A 23 23.49 -18.30 -34.46
CA VAL A 23 22.46 -17.52 -35.13
C VAL A 23 22.99 -17.20 -36.52
N ARG A 24 22.52 -17.93 -37.53
CA ARG A 24 22.73 -17.53 -38.91
C ARG A 24 21.81 -16.35 -39.21
N GLU A 25 22.39 -15.21 -39.58
CA GLU A 25 21.65 -14.08 -40.12
C GLU A 25 20.83 -14.57 -41.33
N ILE A 26 19.50 -14.62 -41.19
CA ILE A 26 18.59 -15.00 -42.28
C ILE A 26 18.63 -13.95 -43.40
N PHE A 27 18.96 -12.70 -43.05
CA PHE A 27 19.16 -11.58 -43.96
C PHE A 27 20.56 -10.97 -43.74
N PRO A 28 21.43 -10.96 -44.76
CA PRO A 28 22.75 -10.36 -44.65
C PRO A 28 22.67 -8.90 -44.17
N GLY A 29 23.31 -8.59 -43.05
CA GLY A 29 23.38 -7.21 -42.53
C GLY A 29 22.29 -6.83 -41.52
N ALA A 30 21.33 -7.72 -41.23
CA ALA A 30 20.36 -7.50 -40.14
C ALA A 30 21.06 -7.31 -38.78
N SER A 31 22.22 -7.96 -38.63
CA SER A 31 23.23 -7.78 -37.57
C SER A 31 23.56 -6.34 -37.20
N LYS A 32 23.67 -5.54 -38.26
CA LYS A 32 24.29 -4.22 -38.25
C LYS A 32 23.25 -3.09 -38.21
N GLY A 33 21.96 -3.42 -38.21
CA GLY A 33 20.89 -2.45 -38.09
C GLY A 33 20.85 -1.83 -36.69
N VAL A 34 20.46 -0.55 -36.61
CA VAL A 34 20.22 0.10 -35.32
C VAL A 34 19.06 -0.62 -34.63
N PRO A 35 19.21 -1.11 -33.38
CA PRO A 35 18.10 -1.70 -32.64
C PRO A 35 16.98 -0.67 -32.49
N VAL A 36 15.78 -1.01 -32.97
CA VAL A 36 14.58 -0.22 -32.68
C VAL A 36 14.22 -0.45 -31.21
N ALA A 37 14.62 0.49 -30.34
CA ALA A 37 14.25 0.48 -28.94
C ALA A 37 12.74 0.71 -28.82
N ASN A 38 12.02 -0.30 -28.32
CA ASN A 38 10.62 -0.12 -27.97
C ASN A 38 10.56 0.66 -26.65
N PRO A 39 9.97 1.87 -26.61
CA PRO A 39 9.87 2.63 -25.37
C PRO A 39 9.09 1.80 -24.33
N PRO A 40 9.47 1.85 -23.05
CA PRO A 40 8.75 1.14 -22.01
C PRO A 40 7.30 1.64 -21.98
N ARG A 41 6.35 0.74 -22.24
CA ARG A 41 4.92 1.06 -22.11
C ARG A 41 4.62 1.34 -20.65
N VAL A 42 4.18 2.56 -20.35
CA VAL A 42 3.71 2.93 -19.01
C VAL A 42 2.50 2.04 -18.68
N ARG A 43 2.73 1.04 -17.83
CA ARG A 43 1.69 0.10 -17.40
C ARG A 43 0.81 0.85 -16.41
N ARG A 44 -0.43 1.15 -16.82
CA ARG A 44 -1.42 1.70 -15.89
C ARG A 44 -1.67 0.66 -14.78
N PRO A 45 -1.75 1.09 -13.51
CA PRO A 45 -2.17 0.20 -12.43
C PRO A 45 -3.52 -0.43 -12.80
N GLY A 46 -3.69 -1.71 -12.45
CA GLY A 46 -4.98 -2.37 -12.64
C GLY A 46 -6.08 -1.67 -11.83
N PRO A 47 -7.36 -1.86 -12.16
CA PRO A 47 -8.49 -1.21 -11.46
C PRO A 47 -8.54 -1.49 -9.96
N GLN A 48 -7.90 -2.58 -9.51
CA GLN A 48 -7.82 -2.95 -8.10
C GLN A 48 -6.63 -2.31 -7.36
N ALA A 49 -5.72 -1.64 -8.06
CA ALA A 49 -4.57 -0.99 -7.45
C ALA A 49 -5.05 0.15 -6.54
N GLY A 50 -4.78 0.05 -5.24
CA GLY A 50 -5.21 1.03 -4.24
C GLY A 50 -6.59 0.78 -3.64
N MET A 51 -7.34 -0.25 -4.08
CA MET A 51 -8.66 -0.56 -3.50
C MET A 51 -8.59 -0.88 -2.01
N ALA A 52 -7.60 -1.67 -1.57
CA ALA A 52 -7.46 -2.00 -0.15
C ALA A 52 -7.28 -0.75 0.73
N THR A 53 -6.43 0.21 0.32
CA THR A 53 -6.23 1.46 1.08
C THR A 53 -7.47 2.34 1.08
N ALA A 54 -8.20 2.40 -0.03
CA ALA A 54 -9.45 3.15 -0.12
C ALA A 54 -10.55 2.55 0.75
N GLU A 55 -10.64 1.23 0.84
CA GLU A 55 -11.62 0.52 1.66
C GLU A 55 -11.45 0.86 3.14
N TYR A 56 -10.23 0.77 3.66
CA TYR A 56 -9.94 1.16 5.05
C TYR A 56 -10.24 2.64 5.31
N ALA A 57 -9.94 3.52 4.34
CA ALA A 57 -10.25 4.94 4.46
C ALA A 57 -11.77 5.19 4.54
N ILE A 58 -12.57 4.49 3.73
CA ILE A 58 -14.03 4.63 3.77
C ILE A 58 -14.60 4.04 5.07
N ALA A 59 -14.10 2.89 5.52
CA ALA A 59 -14.53 2.27 6.78
C ALA A 59 -14.26 3.18 7.99
N THR A 60 -13.08 3.81 8.03
CA THR A 60 -12.74 4.76 9.09
C THR A 60 -13.59 6.02 9.01
N LEU A 61 -13.82 6.59 7.83
CA LEU A 61 -14.71 7.73 7.66
C LEU A 61 -16.16 7.42 8.09
N ALA A 62 -16.67 6.23 7.75
CA ALA A 62 -17.99 5.78 8.18
C ALA A 62 -18.08 5.67 9.70
N ALA A 63 -17.07 5.06 10.35
CA ALA A 63 -17.00 4.94 11.79
C ALA A 63 -16.91 6.31 12.49
N VAL A 64 -16.10 7.23 11.96
CA VAL A 64 -15.98 8.60 12.48
C VAL A 64 -17.30 9.36 12.34
N GLY A 65 -18.02 9.19 11.24
CA GLY A 65 -19.36 9.78 11.06
C GLY A 65 -20.36 9.28 12.11
N PHE A 66 -20.37 7.97 12.38
CA PHE A 66 -21.19 7.39 13.44
C PHE A 66 -20.79 7.92 14.83
N ALA A 67 -19.50 8.02 15.12
CA ALA A 67 -19.01 8.63 16.36
C ALA A 67 -19.45 10.09 16.50
N GLY A 68 -19.50 10.84 15.40
CA GLY A 68 -20.04 12.20 15.36
C GLY A 68 -21.50 12.26 15.84
N LEU A 69 -22.35 11.32 15.41
CA LEU A 69 -23.73 11.22 15.90
C LEU A 69 -23.78 10.96 17.41
N LEU A 70 -22.94 10.04 17.91
CA LEU A 70 -22.87 9.77 19.35
C LEU A 70 -22.44 11.01 20.15
N VAL A 71 -21.50 11.82 19.62
CA VAL A 71 -21.09 13.08 20.26
C VAL A 71 -22.27 14.06 20.35
N VAL A 72 -23.09 14.18 19.30
CA VAL A 72 -24.29 15.02 19.32
C VAL A 72 -25.28 14.53 20.39
N ILE A 73 -25.49 13.20 20.48
CA ILE A 73 -26.36 12.59 21.50
C ILE A 73 -25.83 12.91 22.91
N LEU A 74 -24.53 12.71 23.15
CA LEU A 74 -23.89 12.99 24.45
C LEU A 74 -23.92 14.47 24.84
N LYS A 75 -23.98 15.37 23.86
CA LYS A 75 -24.05 16.81 24.10
C LYS A 75 -25.42 17.26 24.60
N SER A 76 -26.47 16.46 24.43
CA SER A 76 -27.82 16.77 24.91
C SER A 76 -27.90 16.93 26.43
N ASP A 77 -28.80 17.79 26.90
CA ASP A 77 -28.91 18.11 28.33
C ASP A 77 -29.41 16.93 29.16
N GLU A 78 -30.31 16.12 28.62
CA GLU A 78 -30.83 14.91 29.27
C GLU A 78 -29.72 13.88 29.52
N VAL A 79 -28.96 13.52 28.47
CA VAL A 79 -27.87 12.54 28.57
C VAL A 79 -26.73 13.07 29.45
N ARG A 80 -26.37 14.34 29.29
CA ARG A 80 -25.37 14.99 30.13
C ARG A 80 -25.79 14.97 31.61
N GLY A 81 -27.03 15.33 31.90
CA GLY A 81 -27.59 15.31 33.25
C GLY A 81 -27.53 13.92 33.87
N PHE A 82 -27.94 12.90 33.12
CA PHE A 82 -27.86 11.50 33.54
C PHE A 82 -26.43 11.07 33.89
N LEU A 83 -25.46 11.36 33.01
CA LEU A 83 -24.05 11.03 33.24
C LEU A 83 -23.49 11.76 34.48
N LEU A 84 -23.80 13.04 34.64
CA LEU A 84 -23.37 13.81 35.81
C LEU A 84 -23.97 13.26 37.11
N ASN A 85 -25.21 12.78 37.09
CA ASN A 85 -25.83 12.16 38.26
C ASN A 85 -25.13 10.86 38.67
N ILE A 86 -24.81 10.00 37.70
CA ILE A 86 -24.02 8.77 37.95
C ILE A 86 -22.68 9.13 38.58
N ILE A 87 -21.95 10.09 38.01
CA ILE A 87 -20.63 10.52 38.52
C ILE A 87 -20.75 11.06 39.95
N ARG A 88 -21.73 11.94 40.22
CA ARG A 88 -21.95 12.49 41.57
C ARG A 88 -22.23 11.40 42.59
N THR A 89 -23.09 10.44 42.24
CA THR A 89 -23.44 9.31 43.10
C THR A 89 -22.21 8.43 43.38
N ALA A 90 -21.37 8.20 42.38
CA ALA A 90 -20.15 7.42 42.52
C ALA A 90 -19.08 8.11 43.39
N LEU A 91 -19.06 9.45 43.43
CA LEU A 91 -18.09 10.25 44.17
C LEU A 91 -18.54 10.70 45.57
N SER A 92 -19.82 10.52 45.92
CA SER A 92 -20.35 10.87 47.23
C SER A 92 -20.21 9.77 48.29
N PHE A 93 -19.41 8.73 48.00
CA PHE A 93 -19.04 7.67 48.94
C PHE A 93 -17.83 8.08 49.78
#